data_AF-A0A2G9YUI5-F1
#
_entry.id   AF-A0A2G9YUI5-F1
#
_cell.length_a   1.000
_cell.length_b   1.000
_cell.length_c   1.000
_cell.angle_alpha   90.00
_cell.angle_beta   90.00
_cell.angle_gamma   90.00
#
_symmetry.space_group_name_H-M   'P 1'
#
loop_
_entity.id
_entity.type
_entity.pdbx_description
1 polymer ?
#
loop_
_entity_poly.entity_id
_entity_poly.type
_entity_poly.pdbx_seq_one_letter_code
_entity_poly.pdbx_strand_id
1 'polypeptide(L)'
;MDKDFVIQLTSNLYRITLLFPKKDPLRNKMRELGSEILANLILIIERDVNGDINKECQEALEKIKILESFFEIAKSQNWLSPFDILTIQSEYSNLRNELAGEAEVSGVASLQSCPQGEKPGGKPGGKPSEMLAEGFREKLFGIGNIFSPQLVSEKSIPENDNFCSPQRMRQGKIMGLLREKGKAQVCEIKRLFPDVSKRTIRRDFEQLVEKKVLDRIGEKNATFYKIREA
;
A
#
# COMPACT_ATOMS: atom_id res chain seq x y z
N MET A 1 17.20 4.12 -13.06
CA MET A 1 15.89 4.46 -12.45
C MET A 1 15.17 5.49 -13.29
N ASP A 2 13.85 5.40 -13.43
CA ASP A 2 13.04 6.41 -14.12
C ASP A 2 12.65 7.56 -13.18
N LYS A 3 12.81 8.80 -13.66
CA LYS A 3 12.44 10.02 -12.94
C LYS A 3 10.97 10.02 -12.51
N ASP A 4 10.09 9.53 -13.39
CA ASP A 4 8.65 9.48 -13.13
C ASP A 4 8.29 8.55 -11.98
N PHE A 5 9.01 7.42 -11.85
CA PHE A 5 8.82 6.49 -10.74
C PHE A 5 9.11 7.15 -9.39
N VAL A 6 10.22 7.89 -9.29
CA VAL A 6 10.60 8.58 -8.04
C VAL A 6 9.61 9.69 -7.67
N ILE A 7 9.10 10.41 -8.67
CA ILE A 7 8.05 11.42 -8.47
C ILE A 7 6.76 10.76 -7.95
N GLN A 8 6.36 9.63 -8.53
CA GLN A 8 5.18 8.89 -8.07
C GLN A 8 5.33 8.38 -6.63
N LEU A 9 6.51 7.82 -6.30
CA LEU A 9 6.82 7.37 -4.93
C LEU A 9 6.70 8.52 -3.91
N THR A 10 7.22 9.70 -4.27
CA THR A 10 7.12 10.90 -3.44
C THR A 10 5.66 11.37 -3.31
N SER A 11 4.90 11.35 -4.40
CA SER A 11 3.47 11.68 -4.40
C SER A 11 2.67 10.74 -3.49
N ASN A 12 2.95 9.43 -3.54
CA ASN A 12 2.32 8.42 -2.69
C ASN A 12 2.59 8.70 -1.19
N LEU A 13 3.83 9.05 -0.84
CA LEU A 13 4.19 9.45 0.52
C LEU A 13 3.40 10.69 0.98
N TYR A 14 3.25 11.68 0.09
CA TYR A 14 2.48 12.89 0.38
C TYR A 14 0.99 12.58 0.60
N ARG A 15 0.43 11.63 -0.17
CA ARG A 15 -0.96 11.17 -0.02
C ARG A 15 -1.18 10.49 1.32
N ILE A 16 -0.28 9.60 1.72
CA ILE A 16 -0.37 8.92 3.02
C ILE A 16 -0.25 9.91 4.18
N THR A 17 0.69 10.84 4.11
CA THR A 17 0.87 11.86 5.16
C THR A 17 -0.26 12.89 5.24
N LEU A 18 -1.23 12.91 4.31
CA LEU A 18 -2.44 13.73 4.46
C LEU A 18 -3.37 13.21 5.56
N LEU A 19 -3.30 11.91 5.88
CA LEU A 19 -4.13 11.28 6.91
C LEU A 19 -3.67 11.61 8.33
N PHE A 20 -2.49 12.24 8.47
CA PHE A 20 -1.88 12.55 9.75
C PHE A 20 -2.54 13.80 10.33
N PRO A 21 -2.57 13.96 11.67
CA PRO A 21 -3.03 15.19 12.29
C PRO A 21 -2.25 16.40 11.76
N LYS A 22 -2.96 17.50 11.43
CA LYS A 22 -2.36 18.66 10.75
C LYS A 22 -1.20 19.31 11.51
N LYS A 23 -1.20 19.21 12.84
CA LYS A 23 -0.20 19.81 13.74
C LYS A 23 0.91 18.84 14.13
N ASP A 24 0.89 17.61 13.62
CA ASP A 24 1.86 16.61 14.02
C ASP A 24 3.24 16.87 13.36
N PRO A 25 4.35 16.89 14.14
CA PRO A 25 5.67 17.14 13.60
C PRO A 25 6.17 16.02 12.67
N LEU A 26 5.74 14.76 12.89
CA LEU A 26 6.14 13.61 12.08
C LEU A 26 5.69 13.78 10.64
N ARG A 27 4.49 14.32 10.44
CA ARG A 27 3.91 14.60 9.11
C ARG A 27 4.85 15.45 8.25
N ASN A 28 5.37 16.53 8.83
CA ASN A 28 6.25 17.45 8.09
C ASN A 28 7.63 16.83 7.89
N LYS A 29 8.17 16.14 8.90
CA LYS A 29 9.48 15.51 8.81
C LYS A 29 9.53 14.40 7.75
N MET A 30 8.47 13.58 7.64
CA MET A 30 8.40 12.56 6.59
C MET A 30 8.34 13.17 5.19
N ARG A 31 7.61 14.27 5.01
CA ARG A 31 7.52 14.98 3.72
C ARG A 31 8.84 15.61 3.31
N GLU A 32 9.53 16.21 4.27
CA GLU A 32 10.88 16.76 4.07
C GLU A 32 11.84 15.67 3.63
N LEU A 33 11.88 14.53 4.34
CA LEU A 33 12.71 13.38 3.96
C LEU A 33 12.37 12.84 2.57
N GLY A 34 11.08 12.72 2.23
CA GLY A 34 10.66 12.30 0.88
C GLY A 34 11.16 13.25 -0.22
N SER A 35 11.06 14.56 0.01
CA SER A 35 11.57 15.56 -0.93
C SER A 35 13.09 15.55 -1.03
N GLU A 36 13.80 15.31 0.07
CA GLU A 36 15.25 15.16 0.07
C GLU A 36 15.71 13.90 -0.68
N ILE A 37 15.02 12.77 -0.51
CA ILE A 37 15.29 11.53 -1.24
C ILE A 37 15.05 11.76 -2.74
N LEU A 38 13.94 12.40 -3.12
CA LEU A 38 13.65 12.76 -4.50
C LEU A 38 14.76 13.63 -5.10
N ALA A 39 15.20 14.67 -4.38
CA ALA A 39 16.26 15.56 -4.85
C ALA A 39 17.57 14.79 -5.09
N ASN A 40 17.98 13.96 -4.13
CA ASN A 40 19.19 13.14 -4.27
C ASN A 40 19.09 12.16 -5.45
N LEU A 41 17.93 11.55 -5.67
CA LEU A 41 17.70 10.63 -6.78
C LEU A 41 17.66 11.32 -8.15
N ILE A 42 17.03 12.50 -8.24
CA ILE A 42 17.07 13.30 -9.48
C ILE A 42 18.51 13.67 -9.82
N LEU A 43 19.31 14.06 -8.82
CA LEU A 43 20.74 14.35 -9.04
C LEU A 43 21.51 13.14 -9.54
N ILE A 44 21.20 11.93 -9.06
CA ILE A 44 21.80 10.68 -9.54
C ILE A 44 21.36 10.37 -10.98
N ILE A 45 20.08 10.57 -11.31
CA ILE A 45 19.53 10.31 -12.65
C ILE A 45 20.04 11.32 -13.69
N GLU A 46 20.17 12.60 -13.33
CA GLU A 46 20.55 13.68 -14.26
C GLU A 46 22.07 13.84 -14.41
N ARG A 47 22.89 13.33 -13.47
CA ARG A 47 24.35 13.36 -13.60
C ARG A 47 24.86 12.21 -14.46
N ASP A 48 25.17 12.54 -15.69
CA ASP A 48 25.95 11.70 -16.59
C ASP A 48 27.45 11.82 -16.21
N VAL A 49 27.92 10.87 -15.38
CA VAL A 49 29.34 10.51 -15.18
C VAL A 49 30.24 11.55 -14.45
N ASN A 50 30.84 11.14 -13.31
CA ASN A 50 31.97 11.75 -12.55
C ASN A 50 31.69 12.58 -11.28
N GLY A 51 30.45 12.68 -10.79
CA GLY A 51 30.23 13.13 -9.40
C GLY A 51 30.62 12.04 -8.38
N ASP A 52 30.77 12.41 -7.11
CA ASP A 52 30.91 11.52 -5.95
C ASP A 52 29.62 10.66 -5.73
N ILE A 53 29.10 9.97 -6.76
CA ILE A 53 27.82 9.22 -6.78
C ILE A 53 27.62 8.38 -5.52
N ASN A 54 28.72 7.85 -4.97
CA ASN A 54 28.74 7.11 -3.71
C ASN A 54 28.18 7.92 -2.53
N LYS A 55 28.48 9.22 -2.42
CA LYS A 55 28.02 10.10 -1.36
C LYS A 55 26.53 10.39 -1.47
N GLU A 56 26.02 10.80 -2.64
CA GLU A 56 24.59 11.06 -2.81
C GLU A 56 23.76 9.79 -2.66
N CYS A 57 24.25 8.64 -3.14
CA CYS A 57 23.64 7.33 -2.91
C CYS A 57 23.63 6.97 -1.43
N GLN A 58 24.75 7.15 -0.71
CA GLN A 58 24.81 6.92 0.73
C GLN A 58 23.84 7.83 1.50
N GLU A 59 23.79 9.11 1.17
CA GLU A 59 22.85 10.05 1.79
C GLU A 59 21.39 9.64 1.53
N ALA A 60 21.04 9.21 0.32
CA ALA A 60 19.71 8.71 0.01
C ALA A 60 19.40 7.44 0.83
N LEU A 61 20.34 6.50 0.94
CA LEU A 61 20.18 5.28 1.73
C LEU A 61 19.96 5.56 3.22
N GLU A 62 20.72 6.49 3.81
CA GLU A 62 20.54 6.87 5.22
C GLU A 62 19.17 7.53 5.44
N LYS A 63 18.73 8.40 4.52
CA LYS A 63 17.40 9.02 4.59
C LYS A 63 16.27 7.99 4.48
N ILE A 64 16.43 6.98 3.64
CA ILE A 64 15.47 5.87 3.53
C ILE A 64 15.39 5.09 4.85
N LYS A 65 16.53 4.78 5.50
CA LYS A 65 16.54 4.10 6.81
C LYS A 65 15.83 4.92 7.91
N ILE A 66 16.05 6.24 7.92
CA ILE A 66 15.36 7.15 8.86
C ILE A 66 13.86 7.13 8.57
N LEU A 67 13.46 7.16 7.29
CA LEU A 67 12.06 7.11 6.89
C LEU A 67 11.39 5.78 7.29
N GLU A 68 12.09 4.64 7.14
CA GLU A 68 11.64 3.32 7.62
C GLU A 68 11.34 3.35 9.12
N SER A 69 12.22 3.97 9.92
CA SER A 69 12.00 4.14 11.36
C SER A 69 10.76 4.98 11.68
N PHE A 70 10.48 6.01 10.88
CA PHE A 70 9.27 6.83 11.03
C PHE A 70 7.99 6.08 10.67
N PHE A 71 8.01 5.15 9.72
CA PHE A 71 6.86 4.31 9.43
C PHE A 71 6.49 3.40 10.61
N GLU A 72 7.46 2.88 11.35
CA GLU A 72 7.17 2.10 12.57
C GLU A 72 6.52 2.96 13.66
N ILE A 73 6.96 4.21 13.82
CA ILE A 73 6.28 5.17 14.69
C ILE A 73 4.85 5.41 14.19
N ALA A 74 4.65 5.63 12.89
CA ALA A 74 3.33 5.85 12.32
C ALA A 74 2.39 4.64 12.50
N LYS A 75 2.91 3.40 12.42
CA LYS A 75 2.16 2.17 12.74
C LYS A 75 1.69 2.17 14.20
N SER A 76 2.58 2.52 15.13
CA SER A 76 2.24 2.57 16.56
C SER A 76 1.14 3.58 16.90
N GLN A 77 1.08 4.69 16.16
CA GLN A 77 0.08 5.75 16.34
C GLN A 77 -1.28 5.43 15.68
N ASN A 78 -1.34 4.39 14.84
CA ASN A 78 -2.57 3.91 14.19
C ASN A 78 -3.33 4.98 13.38
N TRP A 79 -2.61 5.95 12.76
CA TRP A 79 -3.22 6.97 11.89
C TRP A 79 -3.56 6.47 10.49
N LEU A 80 -2.96 5.35 10.09
CA LEU A 80 -3.06 4.76 8.76
C LEU A 80 -3.46 3.29 8.87
N SER A 81 -4.00 2.75 7.78
CA SER A 81 -4.10 1.31 7.64
C SER A 81 -2.69 0.70 7.63
N PRO A 82 -2.43 -0.39 8.37
CA PRO A 82 -1.17 -1.13 8.30
C PRO A 82 -0.81 -1.52 6.86
N PHE A 83 -1.82 -1.81 6.03
CA PHE A 83 -1.64 -2.15 4.63
C PHE A 83 -1.01 -1.00 3.82
N ASP A 84 -1.52 0.22 3.97
CA ASP A 84 -1.04 1.38 3.21
C ASP A 84 0.41 1.72 3.57
N ILE A 85 0.79 1.53 4.86
CA ILE A 85 2.17 1.68 5.30
C ILE A 85 3.06 0.60 4.68
N LEU A 86 2.63 -0.67 4.70
CA LEU A 86 3.40 -1.79 4.15
C LEU A 86 3.66 -1.64 2.65
N THR A 87 2.67 -1.16 1.88
CA THR A 87 2.84 -0.90 0.45
C THR A 87 3.95 0.11 0.22
N ILE A 88 3.90 1.27 0.87
CA ILE A 88 4.95 2.28 0.70
C ILE A 88 6.30 1.79 1.23
N GLN A 89 6.34 1.10 2.38
CA GLN A 89 7.59 0.51 2.87
C GLN A 89 8.21 -0.42 1.83
N SER A 90 7.42 -1.27 1.17
CA SER A 90 7.94 -2.17 0.14
C SER A 90 8.48 -1.42 -1.08
N GLU A 91 7.86 -0.32 -1.49
CA GLU A 91 8.35 0.53 -2.59
C GLU A 91 9.71 1.16 -2.23
N TYR A 92 9.87 1.69 -1.02
CA TYR A 92 11.15 2.23 -0.54
C TYR A 92 12.22 1.15 -0.33
N SER A 93 11.84 -0.05 0.09
CA SER A 93 12.78 -1.17 0.21
C SER A 93 13.28 -1.63 -1.17
N ASN A 94 12.41 -1.63 -2.19
CA ASN A 94 12.83 -1.91 -3.57
C ASN A 94 13.79 -0.84 -4.08
N LEU A 95 13.46 0.43 -3.86
CA LEU A 95 14.33 1.56 -4.18
C LEU A 95 15.71 1.44 -3.50
N ARG A 96 15.73 1.06 -2.21
CA ARG A 96 16.96 0.82 -1.46
C ARG A 96 17.80 -0.30 -2.10
N ASN A 97 17.18 -1.38 -2.50
CA ASN A 97 17.86 -2.51 -3.14
C ASN A 97 18.40 -2.15 -4.53
N GLU A 98 17.70 -1.30 -5.29
CA GLU A 98 18.19 -0.80 -6.57
C GLU A 98 19.43 0.08 -6.40
N LEU A 99 19.42 0.99 -5.42
CA LEU A 99 20.59 1.81 -5.10
C LEU A 99 21.78 1.00 -4.56
N ALA A 100 21.51 -0.07 -3.80
CA ALA A 100 22.54 -0.97 -3.30
C ALA A 100 23.05 -1.94 -4.39
N GLY A 101 22.17 -2.37 -5.30
CA GLY A 101 22.49 -3.27 -6.40
C GLY A 101 23.38 -2.64 -7.46
N GLU A 102 23.27 -1.33 -7.68
CA GLU A 102 24.21 -0.58 -8.54
C GLU A 102 25.62 -0.47 -7.93
N ALA A 103 25.80 -0.69 -6.62
CA ALA A 103 27.10 -0.67 -5.95
C ALA A 103 27.86 -2.00 -6.02
N GLU A 104 27.18 -3.15 -6.22
CA GLU A 104 27.85 -4.47 -6.22
C GLU A 104 28.31 -4.95 -7.62
N VAL A 105 28.00 -4.23 -8.70
CA VAL A 105 28.41 -4.64 -10.07
C VAL A 105 29.82 -4.11 -10.45
N SER A 106 30.47 -3.31 -9.60
CA SER A 106 31.88 -2.90 -9.79
C SER A 106 32.77 -3.29 -8.60
N GLY A 107 32.91 -4.58 -8.30
CA GLY A 107 33.76 -4.99 -7.18
C GLY A 107 33.99 -6.49 -7.13
N VAL A 108 35.03 -6.95 -7.80
CA VAL A 108 35.57 -8.31 -7.78
C VAL A 108 35.65 -8.96 -6.39
N ALA A 109 35.35 -10.26 -6.41
CA ALA A 109 35.67 -11.31 -5.45
C ALA A 109 36.89 -11.07 -4.54
N SER A 110 36.74 -11.39 -3.26
CA SER A 110 37.71 -12.22 -2.51
C SER A 110 37.11 -12.74 -1.19
N LEU A 111 37.42 -14.00 -0.91
CA LEU A 111 37.18 -14.81 0.29
C LEU A 111 37.80 -14.12 1.55
N GLN A 112 37.49 -14.45 2.81
CA GLN A 112 37.52 -15.80 3.41
C GLN A 112 37.08 -15.77 4.89
N SER A 113 36.25 -16.76 5.29
CA SER A 113 36.29 -17.60 6.53
C SER A 113 36.20 -16.99 7.95
N CYS A 114 35.50 -17.59 8.93
CA CYS A 114 35.79 -18.86 9.64
C CYS A 114 34.62 -19.22 10.62
N PRO A 115 34.63 -20.34 11.38
CA PRO A 115 34.73 -21.76 11.03
C PRO A 115 33.60 -22.64 11.65
N GLN A 116 33.64 -23.94 11.36
CA GLN A 116 32.58 -24.97 11.46
C GLN A 116 32.51 -25.74 12.80
N GLY A 117 31.33 -26.34 13.06
CA GLY A 117 31.12 -27.52 13.92
C GLY A 117 30.17 -28.53 13.25
N GLU A 118 30.62 -29.77 13.08
CA GLU A 118 30.20 -30.90 12.21
C GLU A 118 28.80 -31.52 12.52
N LYS A 119 27.91 -31.86 11.55
CA LYS A 119 27.71 -33.09 10.70
C LYS A 119 27.41 -34.41 11.46
N PRO A 120 26.72 -35.45 10.91
CA PRO A 120 26.48 -35.84 9.49
C PRO A 120 24.99 -36.24 9.19
N GLY A 121 24.49 -36.70 8.05
CA GLY A 121 24.96 -37.10 6.72
C GLY A 121 23.78 -37.71 5.93
N GLY A 122 23.75 -37.56 4.59
CA GLY A 122 22.76 -38.18 3.70
C GLY A 122 22.63 -37.50 2.33
N LYS A 123 23.15 -38.14 1.27
CA LYS A 123 22.92 -37.85 -0.18
C LYS A 123 21.83 -38.82 -0.71
N PRO A 124 21.30 -38.73 -1.96
CA PRO A 124 21.64 -37.90 -3.14
C PRO A 124 20.42 -37.09 -3.69
N GLY A 125 20.52 -36.06 -4.54
CA GLY A 125 20.91 -36.07 -5.96
C GLY A 125 19.75 -35.52 -6.82
N GLY A 126 19.97 -34.41 -7.56
CA GLY A 126 19.03 -33.87 -8.57
C GLY A 126 18.94 -32.32 -8.59
N LYS A 127 19.69 -31.67 -9.49
CA LYS A 127 19.43 -30.29 -9.99
C LYS A 127 18.22 -30.35 -10.96
N PRO A 128 17.43 -29.28 -11.24
CA PRO A 128 17.91 -27.93 -11.59
C PRO A 128 17.06 -26.74 -11.11
N SER A 129 17.69 -25.68 -10.58
CA SER A 129 17.03 -24.40 -10.29
C SER A 129 17.67 -23.27 -11.10
N GLU A 130 17.27 -23.15 -12.36
CA GLU A 130 17.62 -22.00 -13.22
C GLU A 130 16.50 -21.77 -14.26
N MET A 131 15.25 -21.73 -13.78
CA MET A 131 14.06 -21.50 -14.64
C MET A 131 12.92 -20.72 -13.95
N LEU A 132 13.12 -20.23 -12.72
CA LEU A 132 12.04 -19.61 -11.92
C LEU A 132 12.16 -18.10 -11.71
N ALA A 133 13.24 -17.47 -12.20
CA ALA A 133 13.49 -16.04 -12.00
C ALA A 133 13.01 -15.14 -13.16
N GLU A 134 12.76 -15.68 -14.36
CA GLU A 134 12.38 -14.86 -15.51
C GLU A 134 10.85 -14.65 -15.66
N GLY A 135 10.02 -15.49 -15.02
CA GLY A 135 8.56 -15.38 -15.11
C GLY A 135 7.91 -14.35 -14.17
N PHE A 136 8.66 -13.77 -13.23
CA PHE A 136 8.12 -12.81 -12.26
C PHE A 136 8.35 -11.34 -12.64
N ARG A 137 9.26 -11.05 -13.59
CA ARG A 137 9.61 -9.67 -13.98
C ARG A 137 8.66 -9.04 -14.99
N GLU A 138 7.95 -9.83 -15.81
CA GLU A 138 6.95 -9.26 -16.74
C GLU A 138 5.64 -8.84 -16.08
N LYS A 139 5.35 -9.26 -14.83
CA LYS A 139 4.06 -8.99 -14.18
C LYS A 139 4.00 -7.69 -13.37
N LEU A 140 5.14 -7.03 -13.15
CA LEU A 140 5.21 -5.80 -12.35
C LEU A 140 5.31 -4.51 -13.20
N PHE A 141 5.64 -4.61 -14.49
CA PHE A 141 5.66 -3.47 -15.43
C PHE A 141 4.26 -3.06 -15.94
N GLY A 142 3.19 -3.73 -15.51
CA GLY A 142 1.81 -3.48 -15.95
C GLY A 142 1.01 -2.44 -15.15
N ILE A 143 1.61 -1.80 -14.15
CA ILE A 143 0.97 -0.72 -13.36
C ILE A 143 1.52 0.65 -13.79
N GLY A 144 1.64 0.84 -15.09
CA GLY A 144 1.64 2.17 -15.68
C GLY A 144 0.21 2.69 -15.74
N ASN A 145 -0.03 3.85 -15.12
CA ASN A 145 -1.13 4.75 -15.43
C ASN A 145 -2.51 4.48 -14.77
N ILE A 146 -2.67 4.89 -13.51
CA ILE A 146 -3.99 5.23 -12.95
C ILE A 146 -3.91 6.60 -12.26
N PHE A 147 -3.66 7.67 -13.03
CA PHE A 147 -4.38 8.94 -12.88
C PHE A 147 -3.89 9.96 -13.92
N SER A 148 -4.63 10.14 -15.01
CA SER A 148 -4.75 11.47 -15.63
C SER A 148 -6.15 11.66 -16.22
N PRO A 149 -6.68 12.90 -16.21
CA PRO A 149 -8.09 13.17 -16.33
C PRO A 149 -8.43 13.66 -17.74
N GLN A 150 -9.19 12.88 -18.54
CA GLN A 150 -9.79 13.41 -19.77
C GLN A 150 -11.05 12.65 -20.21
N LEU A 151 -12.19 13.33 -20.03
CA LEU A 151 -13.43 13.37 -20.83
C LEU A 151 -14.00 12.08 -21.44
N VAL A 152 -14.97 11.54 -20.69
CA VAL A 152 -16.20 10.77 -21.01
C VAL A 152 -16.59 10.57 -22.48
N SER A 153 -16.71 9.30 -22.89
CA SER A 153 -17.77 8.82 -23.78
C SER A 153 -18.26 7.44 -23.29
N GLU A 154 -19.57 7.19 -23.45
CA GLU A 154 -20.39 6.29 -22.63
C GLU A 154 -20.22 4.77 -22.86
N LYS A 155 -20.66 4.02 -21.82
CA LYS A 155 -21.03 2.58 -21.76
C LYS A 155 -19.92 1.57 -21.49
N SER A 156 -19.66 1.31 -20.21
CA SER A 156 -19.99 0.04 -19.52
C SER A 156 -19.39 0.02 -18.10
N ILE A 157 -20.27 -0.20 -17.12
CA ILE A 157 -20.10 -0.71 -15.72
C ILE A 157 -18.73 -0.48 -15.02
N PRO A 158 -18.65 0.30 -13.92
CA PRO A 158 -17.37 0.74 -13.34
C PRO A 158 -16.80 -0.25 -12.31
N GLU A 159 -15.64 -0.84 -12.62
CA GLU A 159 -14.70 -1.35 -11.61
C GLU A 159 -13.95 -0.15 -11.01
N ASN A 160 -14.57 0.48 -10.00
CA ASN A 160 -14.12 1.74 -9.43
C ASN A 160 -13.07 1.54 -8.33
N ASP A 161 -11.84 1.91 -8.66
CA ASP A 161 -10.74 2.48 -7.86
C ASP A 161 -10.86 2.41 -6.33
N ASN A 162 -9.88 1.71 -5.75
CA ASN A 162 -9.70 1.47 -4.32
C ASN A 162 -9.32 2.74 -3.54
N PHE A 163 -10.31 3.58 -3.23
CA PHE A 163 -10.29 4.42 -2.03
C PHE A 163 -10.74 3.61 -0.80
N CYS A 164 -9.85 3.36 0.14
CA CYS A 164 -10.15 2.68 1.40
C CYS A 164 -10.82 3.65 2.39
N SER A 165 -12.09 3.95 2.15
CA SER A 165 -12.88 4.76 3.08
C SER A 165 -13.34 3.89 4.27
N PRO A 166 -13.32 4.37 5.53
CA PRO A 166 -13.86 3.64 6.69
C PRO A 166 -15.31 3.18 6.51
N GLN A 167 -16.06 3.86 5.64
CA GLN A 167 -17.40 3.49 5.20
C GLN A 167 -17.41 2.17 4.44
N ARG A 168 -16.47 1.95 3.50
CA ARG A 168 -16.41 0.72 2.68
C ARG A 168 -16.08 -0.51 3.52
N MET A 169 -15.14 -0.40 4.47
CA MET A 169 -14.83 -1.50 5.40
C MET A 169 -16.06 -1.90 6.23
N ARG A 170 -16.82 -0.91 6.72
CA ARG A 170 -18.03 -1.15 7.50
C ARG A 170 -19.15 -1.72 6.64
N GLN A 171 -19.36 -1.19 5.44
CA GLN A 171 -20.32 -1.72 4.46
C GLN A 171 -20.00 -3.17 4.10
N GLY A 172 -18.73 -3.52 3.90
CA GLY A 172 -18.30 -4.90 3.64
C GLY A 172 -18.69 -5.86 4.78
N LYS A 173 -18.47 -5.46 6.03
CA LYS A 173 -18.90 -6.24 7.20
C LYS A 173 -20.42 -6.35 7.32
N ILE A 174 -21.16 -5.28 7.01
CA ILE A 174 -22.65 -5.31 6.96
C ILE A 174 -23.13 -6.31 5.91
N MET A 175 -22.53 -6.31 4.72
CA MET A 175 -22.84 -7.24 3.64
C MET A 175 -22.54 -8.69 4.03
N GLY A 176 -21.41 -8.95 4.71
CA GLY A 176 -21.06 -10.28 5.22
C GLY A 176 -22.14 -10.83 6.16
N LEU A 177 -22.61 -10.02 7.10
CA LEU A 177 -23.66 -10.45 8.02
C LEU A 177 -25.01 -10.68 7.33
N LEU A 178 -25.37 -9.83 6.37
CA LEU A 178 -26.60 -10.02 5.62
C LEU A 178 -26.56 -11.30 4.77
N ARG A 179 -25.37 -11.75 4.34
CA ARG A 179 -25.21 -13.04 3.67
C ARG A 179 -25.44 -14.23 4.61
N GLU A 180 -24.98 -14.12 5.86
CA GLU A 180 -25.15 -15.18 6.86
C GLU A 180 -26.58 -15.25 7.43
N LYS A 181 -27.19 -14.09 7.73
CA LYS A 181 -28.53 -14.01 8.35
C LYS A 181 -29.68 -13.81 7.37
N GLY A 182 -29.39 -13.51 6.12
CA GLY A 182 -30.35 -13.17 5.06
C GLY A 182 -30.93 -11.75 5.19
N LYS A 183 -31.39 -11.35 6.37
CA LYS A 183 -31.95 -10.02 6.66
C LYS A 183 -31.46 -9.48 7.99
N ALA A 184 -31.34 -8.16 8.11
CA ALA A 184 -30.97 -7.54 9.37
C ALA A 184 -31.67 -6.19 9.62
N GLN A 185 -31.79 -5.84 10.90
CA GLN A 185 -32.21 -4.50 11.34
C GLN A 185 -31.04 -3.64 11.80
N VAL A 186 -31.24 -2.32 11.79
CA VAL A 186 -30.25 -1.34 12.29
C VAL A 186 -29.84 -1.63 13.74
N CYS A 187 -30.76 -2.08 14.59
CA CYS A 187 -30.47 -2.41 15.99
C CYS A 187 -29.53 -3.61 16.14
N GLU A 188 -29.60 -4.58 15.23
CA GLU A 188 -28.72 -5.76 15.26
C GLU A 188 -27.31 -5.38 14.83
N ILE A 189 -27.19 -4.58 13.76
CA ILE A 189 -25.90 -4.06 13.29
C ILE A 189 -25.24 -3.18 14.37
N LYS A 190 -26.04 -2.42 15.14
CA LYS A 190 -25.51 -1.61 16.25
C LYS A 190 -24.81 -2.44 17.33
N ARG A 191 -25.17 -3.72 17.50
CA ARG A 191 -24.47 -4.61 18.46
C ARG A 191 -23.05 -4.96 18.01
N LEU A 192 -22.78 -4.90 16.70
CA LEU A 192 -21.47 -5.22 16.12
C LEU A 192 -20.57 -4.00 15.95
N PHE A 193 -21.16 -2.80 15.90
CA PHE A 193 -20.44 -1.54 15.82
C PHE A 193 -20.82 -0.64 17.01
N PRO A 194 -20.30 -0.93 18.23
CA PRO A 194 -20.59 -0.12 19.41
C PRO A 194 -20.12 1.33 19.24
N ASP A 195 -19.02 1.54 18.51
CA ASP A 195 -18.41 2.86 18.29
C ASP A 195 -19.16 3.73 17.27
N VAL A 196 -20.12 3.16 16.53
CA VAL A 196 -20.78 3.83 15.41
C VAL A 196 -22.23 4.18 15.76
N SER A 197 -22.63 5.43 15.55
CA SER A 197 -24.01 5.87 15.83
C SER A 197 -25.05 5.16 14.93
N LYS A 198 -26.29 5.04 15.42
CA LYS A 198 -27.42 4.51 14.61
C LYS A 198 -27.63 5.35 13.33
N ARG A 199 -27.36 6.66 13.37
CA ARG A 199 -27.46 7.58 12.23
C ARG A 199 -26.47 7.19 11.12
N THR A 200 -25.24 6.87 11.48
CA THR A 200 -24.20 6.46 10.53
C THR A 200 -24.55 5.13 9.89
N ILE A 201 -25.02 4.16 10.67
CA ILE A 201 -25.46 2.85 10.15
C ILE A 201 -26.63 3.02 9.17
N ARG A 202 -27.63 3.85 9.48
CA ARG A 202 -28.72 4.17 8.55
C ARG A 202 -28.21 4.77 7.24
N ARG A 203 -27.25 5.70 7.32
CA ARG A 203 -26.65 6.31 6.13
C ARG A 203 -25.91 5.30 5.27
N ASP A 204 -25.22 4.33 5.87
CA ASP A 204 -24.57 3.25 5.11
C ASP A 204 -25.58 2.36 4.40
N PHE A 205 -26.69 2.03 5.07
CA PHE A 205 -27.78 1.29 4.44
C PHE A 205 -28.44 2.07 3.31
N GLU A 206 -28.71 3.37 3.50
CA GLU A 206 -29.23 4.26 2.46
C GLU A 206 -28.31 4.25 1.22
N GLN A 207 -26.99 4.34 1.41
CA GLN A 207 -26.02 4.26 0.32
C GLN A 207 -26.03 2.90 -0.39
N LEU A 208 -26.18 1.79 0.35
CA LEU A 208 -26.23 0.45 -0.25
C LEU A 208 -27.54 0.18 -0.98
N VAL A 209 -28.65 0.77 -0.53
CA VAL A 209 -29.95 0.73 -1.21
C VAL A 209 -29.93 1.59 -2.47
N GLU A 210 -29.35 2.79 -2.41
CA GLU A 210 -29.18 3.68 -3.57
C GLU A 210 -28.33 3.02 -4.66
N LYS A 211 -27.28 2.29 -4.25
CA LYS A 211 -26.44 1.46 -5.14
C LYS A 211 -27.13 0.20 -5.65
N LYS A 212 -28.41 -0.02 -5.32
CA LYS A 212 -29.21 -1.19 -5.74
C LYS A 212 -28.65 -2.54 -5.27
N VAL A 213 -27.84 -2.55 -4.22
CA VAL A 213 -27.24 -3.76 -3.64
C VAL A 213 -28.15 -4.37 -2.57
N LEU A 214 -28.88 -3.53 -1.85
CA LEU A 214 -29.82 -3.94 -0.80
C LEU A 214 -31.24 -3.48 -1.11
N ASP A 215 -32.20 -4.27 -0.66
CA ASP A 215 -33.61 -3.90 -0.64
C ASP A 215 -34.05 -3.59 0.79
N ARG A 216 -34.76 -2.47 0.92
CA ARG A 216 -35.40 -2.07 2.17
C ARG A 216 -36.82 -2.64 2.17
N ILE A 217 -37.09 -3.53 3.12
CA ILE A 217 -38.39 -4.23 3.26
C ILE A 217 -39.03 -3.84 4.58
N GLY A 218 -40.30 -3.44 4.55
CA GLY A 218 -41.11 -3.14 5.72
C GLY A 218 -41.29 -1.65 6.01
N GLU A 219 -42.18 -1.35 6.96
CA GLU A 219 -42.61 0.00 7.28
C GLU A 219 -42.26 0.41 8.71
N LYS A 220 -41.94 1.71 8.89
CA LYS A 220 -41.68 2.35 10.19
C LYS A 220 -40.66 1.56 11.03
N ASN A 221 -41.09 1.01 12.17
CA ASN A 221 -40.25 0.34 13.16
C ASN A 221 -39.86 -1.09 12.75
N ALA A 222 -40.53 -1.67 11.75
CA ALA A 222 -40.25 -2.99 11.21
C ALA A 222 -39.48 -2.89 9.88
N THR A 223 -38.51 -1.99 9.79
CA THR A 223 -37.64 -1.86 8.61
C THR A 223 -36.52 -2.89 8.68
N PHE A 224 -36.45 -3.75 7.67
CA PHE A 224 -35.37 -4.72 7.45
C PHE A 224 -34.63 -4.41 6.15
N TYR A 225 -33.37 -4.83 6.08
CA TYR A 225 -32.58 -4.79 4.86
C TYR A 225 -32.23 -6.21 4.46
N LYS A 226 -32.44 -6.55 3.19
CA LYS A 226 -32.05 -7.83 2.57
C LYS A 226 -31.08 -7.54 1.42
N ILE A 227 -30.15 -8.45 1.16
CA ILE A 227 -29.39 -8.42 -0.10
C ILE A 227 -30.38 -8.61 -1.24
N ARG A 228 -30.27 -7.73 -2.25
CA ARG A 228 -30.98 -7.91 -3.51
C ARG A 228 -30.35 -9.09 -4.22
N GLU A 229 -31.09 -10.19 -4.34
CA GLU A 229 -30.74 -11.27 -5.24
C GLU A 229 -30.97 -10.76 -6.67
N ALA A 230 -29.92 -10.82 -7.49
CA ALA A 230 -29.96 -10.46 -8.90
C ALA A 230 -30.59 -11.59 -9.72
#